data_AF-A0A3A6JC29-F1
#
_entry.id   AF-A0A3A6JC29-F1
#
_cell.length_a   1.000
_cell.length_b   1.000
_cell.length_c   1.000
_cell.angle_alpha   90.00
_cell.angle_beta   90.00
_cell.angle_gamma   90.00
#
_symmetry.space_group_name_H-M   'P 1'
#
loop_
_entity.id
_entity.type
_entity.pdbx_description
1 polymer ?
#
loop_
_entity_poly.entity_id
_entity_poly.type
_entity_poly.pdbx_seq_one_letter_code
_entity_poly.pdbx_strand_id
1 'polypeptide(L)' 'MKMGDIKKFIPIGWLGYSGGYVLYDVSSHNIFLENMDIDGEVEDKPIANSLKELINNMNVNPNIREKEENKCCL' A
#
# COMPACT_ATOMS: atom_id res chain seq x y z
N MET A 1 -11.33 19.24 -1.41
CA MET A 1 -10.15 18.82 -2.20
C MET A 1 -9.71 19.98 -3.11
N LYS A 2 -8.56 20.62 -2.87
CA LYS A 2 -7.98 21.56 -3.85
C LYS A 2 -7.32 20.73 -4.95
N MET A 3 -7.58 21.07 -6.21
CA MET A 3 -7.14 20.42 -7.45
C MET A 3 -5.60 20.36 -7.67
N GLY A 4 -4.79 20.37 -6.60
CA GLY A 4 -3.34 20.60 -6.63
C GLY A 4 -2.45 19.36 -6.55
N ASP A 5 -2.84 18.31 -5.83
CA ASP A 5 -1.89 17.27 -5.40
C ASP A 5 -1.88 15.97 -6.21
N ILE A 6 -2.79 15.80 -7.19
CA ILE A 6 -2.79 14.65 -8.11
C ILE A 6 -1.50 14.57 -8.96
N LYS A 7 -0.72 15.67 -9.05
CA LYS A 7 0.59 15.66 -9.72
C LYS A 7 1.73 15.10 -8.86
N LYS A 8 1.56 15.02 -7.54
CA LYS A 8 2.62 14.57 -6.62
C LYS A 8 2.70 13.05 -6.55
N PHE A 9 1.56 12.38 -6.72
CA PHE A 9 1.45 10.94 -6.55
C PHE A 9 1.10 10.23 -7.86
N ILE A 10 1.70 9.07 -8.07
CA ILE A 10 1.34 8.13 -9.12
C ILE A 10 0.69 6.92 -8.47
N PRO A 11 -0.54 6.53 -8.84
CA PRO A 11 -1.11 5.26 -8.39
C PRO A 11 -0.33 4.11 -9.01
N ILE A 12 0.22 3.25 -8.16
CA ILE A 12 1.04 2.09 -8.54
C ILE A 12 0.39 0.76 -8.16
N GLY A 13 -0.76 0.79 -7.51
CA GLY A 13 -1.52 -0.40 -7.12
C GLY A 13 -2.88 -0.07 -6.53
N TRP A 14 -3.67 -1.11 -6.32
CA TRP A 14 -5.03 -1.04 -5.78
C TRP A 14 -5.22 -2.10 -4.69
N LEU A 15 -5.72 -1.68 -3.53
CA LEU A 15 -6.04 -2.53 -2.38
C LEU A 15 -7.43 -3.15 -2.55
N GLY A 16 -7.56 -4.08 -3.50
CA GLY A 16 -8.69 -5.02 -3.60
C GLY A 16 -10.09 -4.44 -3.30
N TYR A 17 -10.83 -5.11 -2.41
CA TYR A 17 -12.22 -4.76 -2.08
C TYR A 17 -12.37 -3.48 -1.23
N SER A 18 -11.33 -3.04 -0.53
CA SER A 18 -11.42 -1.82 0.28
C SER A 18 -11.43 -0.55 -0.56
N GLY A 19 -10.94 -0.63 -1.81
CA GLY A 19 -11.03 0.47 -2.76
C GLY A 19 -9.93 1.53 -2.62
N GLY A 20 -8.90 1.27 -1.82
CA GLY A 20 -7.82 2.22 -1.59
C GLY A 20 -6.68 2.09 -2.60
N TYR A 21 -6.06 3.21 -2.97
CA TYR A 21 -4.87 3.20 -3.83
C TYR A 21 -3.56 2.99 -3.05
N VAL A 22 -2.59 2.35 -3.71
CA VAL A 22 -1.17 2.42 -3.34
C VAL A 22 -0.53 3.54 -4.17
N LEU A 23 0.04 4.52 -3.49
CA LEU A 23 0.42 5.80 -4.08
C LEU A 23 1.94 6.03 -3.94
N TYR A 24 2.60 6.31 -5.06
CA TYR A 24 4.02 6.62 -5.11
C TYR A 24 4.24 8.13 -5.18
N ASP A 25 4.93 8.70 -4.21
CA ASP A 25 5.33 10.10 -4.21
C ASP A 25 6.54 10.31 -5.14
N VAL A 26 6.33 11.03 -6.24
CA VAL A 26 7.37 11.29 -7.26
C VAL A 26 8.55 12.07 -6.70
N SER A 27 8.32 12.89 -5.68
CA SER A 27 9.35 13.78 -5.11
C SER A 27 10.26 13.08 -4.11
N SER A 28 9.69 12.20 -3.27
CA SER A 28 10.41 11.55 -2.17
C SER A 28 10.73 10.08 -2.45
N HIS A 29 10.14 9.48 -3.48
CA HIS A 29 10.19 8.05 -3.80
C HIS A 29 9.52 7.13 -2.76
N ASN A 30 8.89 7.73 -1.76
CA ASN A 30 8.13 7.02 -0.74
C ASN A 30 6.80 6.52 -1.30
N ILE A 31 6.29 5.47 -0.68
CA ILE A 31 5.05 4.81 -1.05
C ILE A 31 4.10 4.89 0.14
N PHE A 32 2.87 5.31 -0.13
CA PHE A 32 1.83 5.53 0.84
C PHE A 32 0.57 4.73 0.46
N LEU A 33 -0.36 4.66 1.40
CA LEU A 33 -1.73 4.27 1.12
C LEU A 33 -2.58 5.53 1.05
N GLU A 34 -3.62 5.49 0.24
CA GLU A 34 -4.72 6.43 0.33
C GLU A 34 -5.36 6.38 1.73
N ASN A 35 -5.67 7.56 2.27
CA ASN A 35 -6.45 7.67 3.50
C ASN A 35 -7.92 7.40 3.17
N MET A 36 -8.46 6.30 3.67
CA MET A 36 -9.84 5.87 3.39
C MET A 36 -10.89 6.65 4.19
N ASP A 37 -10.48 7.35 5.25
CA ASP A 37 -11.38 8.16 6.09
C ASP A 37 -11.55 9.58 5.54
N ILE A 38 -10.60 10.04 4.71
CA ILE A 38 -10.56 11.41 4.17
C ILE A 38 -10.24 11.39 2.67
N ASP A 39 -11.28 11.66 1.86
CA ASP A 39 -11.16 11.70 0.40
C ASP A 39 -10.03 12.62 -0.08
N GLY A 40 -9.09 12.02 -0.80
CA GLY A 40 -8.00 12.75 -1.46
C GLY A 40 -6.76 12.98 -0.62
N GLU A 41 -6.67 12.36 0.56
CA GLU A 41 -5.48 12.38 1.40
C GLU A 41 -4.73 11.04 1.34
N VAL A 42 -3.49 11.07 1.80
CA VAL A 42 -2.66 9.86 1.98
C VAL A 42 -2.37 9.69 3.46
N GLU A 43 -2.11 8.46 3.88
CA GLU A 43 -1.63 8.17 5.22
C GLU A 43 -0.36 8.97 5.55
N ASP A 44 -0.22 9.42 6.80
CA ASP A 44 0.91 10.25 7.23
C ASP A 44 2.27 9.52 7.12
N LYS A 45 2.24 8.18 7.23
CA LYS A 45 3.45 7.34 7.25
C LYS A 45 3.57 6.53 5.96
N PRO A 46 4.75 6.52 5.33
CA PRO A 46 4.97 5.67 4.18
C PRO A 46 4.99 4.20 4.61
N ILE A 47 4.46 3.33 3.74
CA ILE A 47 4.53 1.86 3.88
C ILE A 47 5.86 1.31 3.34
N ALA A 48 6.56 2.06 2.51
CA ALA A 48 7.91 1.76 2.02
C ALA A 48 8.59 3.04 1.52
N ASN A 49 9.92 3.10 1.58
CA ASN A 49 10.71 4.25 1.09
C ASN A 49 11.18 4.07 -0.36
N SER A 50 10.90 2.91 -0.96
CA SER A 50 11.17 2.63 -2.37
C SER A 50 10.33 1.46 -2.88
N LEU A 51 10.16 1.36 -4.20
CA LEU A 51 9.50 0.22 -4.83
C LEU A 51 10.24 -1.11 -4.56
N LYS A 52 11.58 -1.07 -4.51
CA LYS A 52 12.40 -2.25 -4.17
C LYS A 52 12.12 -2.74 -2.75
N GLU A 53 12.05 -1.83 -1.79
CA GLU A 53 11.70 -2.15 -0.41
C GLU A 53 10.28 -2.74 -0.32
N LEU A 54 9.31 -2.13 -1.01
CA LEU A 54 7.95 -2.65 -1.08
C LEU A 54 7.91 -4.09 -1.61
N ILE A 55 8.56 -4.36 -2.75
CA ILE A 55 8.62 -5.70 -3.35
C ILE A 55 9.29 -6.70 -2.42
N ASN A 56 10.40 -6.33 -1.77
CA ASN A 56 11.09 -7.20 -0.83
C ASN A 56 10.23 -7.53 0.39
N ASN A 57 9.46 -6.55 0.89
CA ASN A 57 8.54 -6.73 2.01
C ASN A 57 7.31 -7.59 1.62
N MET A 58 6.91 -7.57 0.34
CA MET A 58 5.87 -8.48 -0.17
C MET A 58 6.40 -9.90 -0.37
N ASN A 59 7.68 -10.05 -0.74
CA ASN A 59 8.33 -11.33 -1.00
C ASN A 59 8.73 -12.09 0.28
N VAL A 60 8.07 -11.80 1.41
CA VAL A 60 8.19 -12.59 2.65
C VAL A 60 7.64 -13.98 2.38
N ASN A 61 8.58 -14.90 2.16
CA ASN A 61 8.49 -16.34 1.95
C ASN A 61 7.05 -16.94 2.02
N PRO A 62 6.47 -17.39 0.89
CA PRO A 62 5.15 -18.04 0.88
C PRO A 62 5.10 -19.32 1.73
N ASN A 63 6.24 -19.96 2.04
CA ASN A 63 6.30 -21.17 2.87
C ASN A 63 5.99 -20.93 4.36
N ILE A 64 5.76 -19.68 4.81
CA ILE A 64 5.33 -19.38 6.18
C ILE A 64 3.78 -19.32 6.27
N ARG A 65 3.06 -19.17 5.15
CA ARG A 65 1.59 -19.10 5.13
C ARG A 65 0.89 -20.46 5.24
N GLU A 66 1.60 -21.58 5.06
CA GLU A 66 1.05 -22.94 5.18
C GLU A 66 0.86 -23.45 6.63
N LYS A 67 1.01 -22.60 7.66
CA LYS A 67 0.85 -23.04 9.06
C LYS A 67 -0.43 -22.62 9.78
N GLU A 68 -1.36 -21.95 9.10
CA GLU A 68 -2.65 -21.56 9.71
C GLU A 68 -3.91 -22.09 8.99
N GLU A 69 -3.80 -23.02 8.04
CA GLU A 69 -4.98 -23.65 7.43
C GLU A 69 -5.43 -24.96 8.10
N ASN A 70 -4.84 -25.36 9.23
CA ASN A 70 -5.23 -26.60 9.94
C ASN A 70 -5.65 -26.38 11.39
N LYS A 71 -6.54 -25.41 11.64
CA LYS A 71 -7.19 -25.27 12.96
C LYS A 71 -8.68 -24.92 12.95
N CYS A 72 -9.38 -25.10 11.83
CA CYS A 72 -10.84 -25.02 11.79
C CYS A 72 -11.43 -26.23 11.04
N CYS A 73 -11.26 -27.42 11.63
CA CYS A 73 -12.07 -28.62 11.39
C CYS A 73 -11.90 -29.52 12.63
N LEU A 74 -12.57 -29.17 13.73
CA LEU A 74 -12.99 -30.11 14.78
C LEU A 74 -14.50 -30.01 14.91
#